data_AF-A0A941WLB8-F1
#
_entry.id   AF-A0A941WLB8-F1
#
_cell.length_a   1.000
_cell.length_b   1.000
_cell.length_c   1.000
_cell.angle_alpha   90.00
_cell.angle_beta   90.00
_cell.angle_gamma   90.00
#
_symmetry.space_group_name_H-M   'P 1'
#
loop_
_entity.id
_entity.type
_entity.pdbx_description
1 polymer ?
#
loop_
_entity_poly.entity_id
_entity_poly.type
_entity_poly.pdbx_seq_one_letter_code
_entity_poly.pdbx_strand_id
1 'polypeptide(L)' 'MTNISRRTFIKTGAFAAAGLTIVPGHVLGRSFGFTAPSDKLNIAGIGVGGMGRRNLANISTENI' A
#
# COMPACT_ATOMS: atom_id res chain seq x y z
N MET A 1 -17.96 -41.46 -8.71
CA MET A 1 -17.33 -40.81 -7.55
C MET A 1 -16.04 -40.18 -8.03
N THR A 2 -15.95 -38.86 -8.05
CA THR A 2 -14.76 -38.13 -8.54
C THR A 2 -13.60 -38.35 -7.58
N ASN A 3 -12.56 -39.03 -8.05
CA ASN A 3 -11.37 -39.34 -7.26
C ASN A 3 -10.52 -38.06 -7.09
N ILE A 4 -10.59 -37.43 -5.91
CA ILE A 4 -9.80 -36.24 -5.61
C ILE A 4 -8.35 -36.68 -5.36
N SER A 5 -7.49 -36.46 -6.36
CA SER A 5 -6.05 -36.71 -6.22
C SER A 5 -5.43 -35.74 -5.20
N ARG A 6 -4.57 -36.26 -4.31
CA ARG A 6 -3.80 -35.45 -3.34
C ARG A 6 -3.06 -34.28 -4.02
N ARG A 7 -2.56 -34.51 -5.25
CA ARG A 7 -1.90 -33.47 -6.05
C ARG A 7 -2.85 -32.32 -6.38
N THR A 8 -4.09 -32.63 -6.76
CA THR A 8 -5.12 -31.61 -7.04
C THR A 8 -5.48 -30.85 -5.77
N PHE A 9 -5.64 -31.53 -4.64
CA PHE A 9 -5.91 -30.88 -3.35
C PHE A 9 -4.79 -29.92 -2.93
N ILE A 10 -3.52 -30.36 -2.98
CA ILE A 10 -2.37 -29.52 -2.65
C ILE A 10 -2.25 -28.35 -3.61
N LYS A 11 -2.46 -28.58 -4.92
CA LYS A 11 -2.36 -27.52 -5.93
C LYS A 11 -3.44 -26.45 -5.74
N THR A 12 -4.67 -26.86 -5.44
CA THR A 12 -5.78 -25.95 -5.12
C THR A 12 -5.56 -25.23 -3.79
N GLY A 13 -5.09 -25.93 -2.76
CA GLY A 13 -4.79 -25.34 -1.45
C GLY A 13 -3.63 -24.33 -1.51
N ALA A 14 -2.56 -24.64 -2.26
CA ALA A 14 -1.45 -23.73 -2.47
C ALA A 14 -1.86 -22.47 -3.24
N PHE A 15 -2.74 -22.59 -4.25
CA PHE A 15 -3.26 -21.45 -5.00
C PHE A 15 -4.16 -20.55 -4.12
N ALA A 16 -5.01 -21.16 -3.30
CA ALA A 16 -5.85 -20.43 -2.35
C ALA A 16 -5.01 -19.71 -1.27
N ALA A 17 -3.99 -20.37 -0.72
CA ALA A 17 -3.07 -19.79 0.24
C ALA A 17 -2.28 -18.63 -0.37
N ALA A 18 -1.78 -18.77 -1.60
CA ALA A 18 -1.12 -17.68 -2.32
C ALA A 18 -2.05 -16.47 -2.49
N GLY A 19 -3.33 -16.69 -2.83
CA GLY A 19 -4.34 -15.64 -2.93
C GLY A 19 -4.59 -14.89 -1.60
N LEU A 20 -4.47 -15.57 -0.45
CA LEU A 20 -4.57 -14.95 0.86
C LEU A 20 -3.30 -14.17 1.26
N THR A 21 -2.13 -14.57 0.74
CA THR A 21 -0.86 -13.88 1.02
C THR A 21 -0.60 -12.69 0.11
N ILE A 22 -1.24 -12.63 -1.07
CA ILE A 22 -1.11 -11.52 -2.02
C ILE A 22 -2.26 -10.54 -1.75
N VAL A 23 -2.13 -9.78 -0.68
CA VAL A 23 -3.00 -8.63 -0.39
C VAL A 23 -2.35 -7.36 -0.93
N PRO A 24 -3.03 -6.57 -1.79
CA PRO A 24 -2.48 -5.32 -2.30
C PRO A 24 -2.12 -4.37 -1.17
N GLY A 25 -0.98 -3.66 -1.29
CA GLY A 25 -0.48 -2.75 -0.25
C GLY A 25 -1.47 -1.66 0.17
N HIS A 26 -2.38 -1.25 -0.71
CA HIS A 26 -3.45 -0.30 -0.38
C HIS A 26 -4.55 -0.88 0.53
N VAL A 27 -4.69 -2.21 0.62
CA VAL A 27 -5.61 -2.91 1.55
C VAL A 27 -4.98 -3.10 2.93
N LEU A 28 -3.65 -3.25 2.96
CA LEU A 28 -2.87 -3.47 4.18
C LEU A 28 -2.82 -2.22 5.11
N GLY A 29 -3.17 -1.05 4.59
CA GLY A 29 -3.44 0.17 5.37
C GLY A 29 -2.29 0.63 6.27
N ARG A 30 -2.65 1.32 7.37
CA ARG A 30 -1.71 1.90 8.34
C ARG A 30 -0.80 0.88 9.03
N SER A 31 -1.19 -0.39 9.10
CA SER A 31 -0.43 -1.45 9.79
C SER A 31 0.94 -1.74 9.14
N PHE A 32 1.10 -1.38 7.87
CA PHE A 32 2.34 -1.54 7.10
C PHE A 32 3.04 -0.20 6.80
N GLY A 33 2.71 0.87 7.54
CA GLY A 33 3.39 2.16 7.44
C GLY A 33 2.89 3.06 6.30
N PHE A 34 1.77 2.72 5.64
CA PHE A 34 1.16 3.57 4.63
C PHE A 34 0.16 4.54 5.26
N THR A 35 0.40 5.85 5.08
CA THR A 35 -0.59 6.88 5.42
C THR A 35 -1.70 6.87 4.38
N ALA A 36 -2.95 6.77 4.84
CA ALA A 36 -4.10 6.83 3.95
C ALA A 36 -4.13 8.18 3.21
N PRO A 37 -4.53 8.22 1.93
CA PRO A 37 -4.63 9.48 1.19
C PRO A 37 -5.52 10.53 1.85
N SER A 38 -6.53 10.11 2.62
CA SER A 38 -7.41 10.99 3.41
C SER A 38 -6.71 11.69 4.56
N ASP A 39 -5.63 11.11 5.07
CA ASP A 39 -4.91 11.59 6.25
C ASP A 39 -3.71 12.47 5.87
N LYS A 40 -3.48 12.66 4.55
CA LYS A 40 -2.47 13.58 4.03
C LYS A 40 -2.99 15.00 3.94
N LEU A 41 -2.12 15.97 4.20
CA LEU A 41 -2.42 17.39 4.07
C LEU A 41 -2.24 17.84 2.61
N ASN A 42 -3.14 18.70 2.13
CA ASN A 42 -2.98 19.41 0.86
C ASN A 42 -2.35 20.77 1.13
N ILE A 43 -1.18 21.01 0.53
CA ILE A 43 -0.32 22.16 0.78
C ILE A 43 -0.12 22.87 -0.55
N ALA A 44 -0.15 24.20 -0.56
CA ALA A 44 0.16 24.98 -1.75
C ALA A 44 1.29 25.96 -1.44
N GLY A 45 2.38 25.88 -2.21
CA GLY A 45 3.52 26.79 -2.08
C GLY A 45 3.44 27.94 -3.08
N ILE A 46 3.05 29.13 -2.64
CA ILE A 46 3.07 30.35 -3.49
C ILE A 46 4.33 31.16 -3.15
N GLY A 47 5.23 31.34 -4.12
CA GLY A 47 6.43 32.18 -3.94
C GLY A 47 7.45 31.63 -2.92
N VAL A 48 7.55 30.31 -2.79
CA VAL A 48 8.39 29.63 -1.79
C VAL A 48 9.86 29.48 -2.23
N GLY A 49 10.62 30.57 -2.06
CA GLY A 49 12.09 30.58 -2.15
C GLY A 49 12.79 30.34 -0.81
N GLY A 50 14.11 30.11 -0.84
CA GLY A 50 14.95 30.04 0.37
C GLY A 50 14.50 28.97 1.37
N MET A 51 14.12 29.40 2.59
CA MET A 51 13.64 28.53 3.66
C MET A 51 12.34 27.80 3.31
N GLY A 52 11.45 28.43 2.53
CA GLY A 52 10.18 27.82 2.11
C GLY A 52 10.41 26.54 1.28
N ARG A 53 11.43 26.52 0.43
CA ARG A 53 11.81 25.33 -0.35
C ARG A 53 12.32 24.20 0.54
N ARG A 54 13.10 24.51 1.59
CA ARG A 54 13.57 23.50 2.56
C ARG A 54 12.39 22.93 3.36
N ASN A 55 11.43 23.77 3.74
CA ASN A 55 10.23 23.32 4.44
C ASN A 55 9.37 22.41 3.56
N LEU A 56 9.18 22.75 2.27
CA LEU A 56 8.51 21.87 1.31
C LEU A 56 9.23 20.52 1.14
N ALA A 57 10.56 20.51 1.13
CA ALA A 57 11.32 19.26 1.05
C ALA A 57 11.12 18.37 2.29
N ASN A 58 11.04 18.97 3.48
CA ASN A 58 10.81 18.26 4.74
C ASN A 58 9.40 17.66 4.87
N ILE A 59 8.43 18.16 4.10
CA ILE A 59 7.04 17.67 4.09
C ILE A 59 6.66 16.98 2.77
N SER A 60 7.66 16.50 2.03
CA SER A 60 7.50 15.84 0.71
C SER A 60 6.63 14.57 0.72
N THR A 61 6.27 14.05 1.89
CA THR A 61 5.34 12.94 2.06
C THR A 61 3.87 13.35 1.92
N GLU A 62 3.57 14.64 2.05
CA GLU A 62 2.25 15.26 1.91
C GLU A 62 1.93 15.57 0.44
N ASN A 63 0.70 16.04 0.17
CA ASN A 63 0.31 16.49 -1.15
C ASN A 63 0.66 17.98 -1.27
N ILE A 64 1.67 18.31 -2.08
CA ILE A 64 2.19 19.68 -2.29
C ILE A 64 1.86 20.15 -3.70
#